data_AF-A0A9E5XU96-F1
#
_entry.id   AF-A0A9E5XU96-F1
#
_cell.length_a   1.000
_cell.length_b   1.000
_cell.length_c   1.000
_cell.angle_alpha   90.00
_cell.angle_beta   90.00
_cell.angle_gamma   90.00
#
_symmetry.space_group_name_H-M   'P 1'
#
loop_
_entity.id
_entity.type
_entity.pdbx_description
1 polymer ?
#
loop_
_entity_poly.entity_id
_entity_poly.type
_entity_poly.pdbx_seq_one_letter_code
_entity_poly.pdbx_strand_id
1 'polypeptide(L)'
;MPTYGLTINTIVPVRAEPDDRAEMVTQLLFGEAFEILDTRRQWRLVRAAADGYEGWIDEKSFMDLSAADYRAMQEETPVYVLDTVAKRGNGQKLVKGCRLPFYT
;
A
#
# COMPACT_ATOMS: atom_id res chain seq x y z
N MET A 1 10.03 -4.80 -16.99
CA MET A 1 9.71 -5.83 -15.98
C MET A 1 8.63 -5.24 -15.08
N PRO A 2 7.65 -6.03 -14.60
CA PRO A 2 6.66 -5.51 -13.66
C PRO A 2 7.35 -4.99 -12.40
N THR A 3 6.90 -3.83 -11.92
CA THR A 3 7.41 -3.18 -10.71
C THR A 3 6.34 -3.28 -9.63
N TYR A 4 6.72 -3.58 -8.40
CA TYR A 4 5.80 -3.77 -7.29
C TYR A 4 6.16 -2.82 -6.14
N GLY A 5 5.19 -2.50 -5.30
CA GLY A 5 5.39 -1.69 -4.12
C GLY A 5 4.64 -2.22 -2.91
N LEU A 6 5.06 -1.77 -1.73
CA LEU A 6 4.46 -2.04 -0.44
C LEU A 6 4.20 -0.72 0.29
N THR A 7 2.99 -0.50 0.76
CA THR A 7 2.65 0.71 1.51
C THR A 7 3.35 0.75 2.88
N ILE A 8 3.92 1.92 3.21
CA ILE A 8 4.63 2.15 4.49
C ILE A 8 3.89 3.16 5.39
N ASN A 9 2.87 3.83 4.86
CA ASN A 9 2.01 4.72 5.63
C ASN A 9 0.74 3.99 6.08
N THR A 10 0.22 4.32 7.26
CA THR A 10 -1.00 3.72 7.82
C THR A 10 -2.17 3.73 6.85
N ILE A 11 -2.38 4.88 6.20
CA ILE A 11 -3.42 5.12 5.21
C ILE A 11 -2.76 5.91 4.08
N VAL A 12 -2.91 5.41 2.85
CA VAL A 12 -2.42 6.03 1.63
C VAL A 12 -3.64 6.36 0.76
N PRO A 13 -3.91 7.65 0.49
CA PRO A 13 -5.01 8.03 -0.38
C PRO A 13 -4.72 7.57 -1.81
N VAL A 14 -5.67 6.88 -2.42
CA VAL A 14 -5.63 6.51 -3.84
C VAL A 14 -6.55 7.47 -4.60
N ARG A 15 -6.01 8.13 -5.61
CA ARG A 15 -6.69 9.21 -6.33
C ARG A 15 -7.09 8.83 -7.75
N ALA A 16 -8.17 9.44 -8.25
CA ALA A 16 -8.62 9.24 -9.63
C ALA A 16 -7.59 9.71 -10.67
N GLU A 17 -6.86 10.78 -10.34
CA GLU A 17 -5.90 11.45 -11.21
C GLU A 17 -4.59 11.75 -10.46
N PRO A 18 -3.45 11.92 -11.17
CA PRO A 18 -2.16 12.24 -10.57
C PRO A 18 -2.07 13.73 -10.16
N ASP A 19 -2.95 14.15 -9.25
CA ASP A 19 -3.03 15.51 -8.71
C ASP A 19 -3.47 15.46 -7.24
N ASP A 20 -2.86 16.27 -6.38
CA ASP A 20 -3.20 16.37 -4.96
C ASP A 20 -4.64 16.84 -4.72
N ARG A 21 -5.24 17.53 -5.69
CA ARG A 21 -6.63 18.01 -5.69
C ARG A 21 -7.62 17.02 -6.27
N ALA A 22 -7.14 15.93 -6.88
CA ALA A 22 -8.01 14.91 -7.45
C ALA A 22 -8.82 14.19 -6.37
N GLU A 23 -10.01 13.72 -6.73
CA GLU A 23 -10.85 12.92 -5.85
C GLU A 23 -10.09 11.70 -5.32
N MET A 24 -10.22 11.45 -4.01
CA MET A 24 -9.79 10.20 -3.40
C MET A 24 -10.85 9.14 -3.66
N VAL A 25 -10.51 8.16 -4.48
CA VAL A 25 -11.45 7.11 -4.94
C VAL A 25 -11.43 5.88 -4.03
N THR A 26 -10.32 5.64 -3.34
CA THR A 26 -10.18 4.60 -2.33
C THR A 26 -8.95 4.90 -1.44
N GLN A 27 -8.57 3.97 -0.59
CA GLN A 27 -7.36 4.02 0.23
C GLN A 27 -6.64 2.67 0.21
N LEU A 28 -5.31 2.70 0.26
CA LEU A 28 -4.51 1.56 0.66
C LEU A 28 -4.12 1.72 2.14
N LEU A 29 -3.99 0.60 2.85
CA LEU A 29 -3.56 0.56 4.24
C LEU A 29 -2.11 0.07 4.33
N PHE A 30 -1.45 0.33 5.45
CA PHE A 30 -0.11 -0.19 5.74
C PHE A 30 0.00 -1.69 5.46
N GLY A 31 1.10 -2.08 4.81
CA GLY A 31 1.43 -3.47 4.50
C GLY A 31 0.68 -4.07 3.31
N GLU A 32 -0.11 -3.28 2.59
CA GLU A 32 -0.72 -3.71 1.34
C GLU A 32 0.26 -3.60 0.18
N ALA A 33 0.31 -4.67 -0.63
CA ALA A 33 1.14 -4.74 -1.82
C ALA A 33 0.33 -4.37 -3.06
N PHE A 34 1.02 -3.88 -4.09
CA PHE A 34 0.41 -3.49 -5.35
C PHE A 34 1.41 -3.59 -6.52
N GLU A 35 0.87 -3.60 -7.73
CA GLU A 35 1.62 -3.48 -8.99
C GLU A 35 1.67 -2.02 -9.43
N ILE A 36 2.80 -1.56 -9.97
CA ILE A 36 2.92 -0.23 -10.58
C ILE A 36 2.69 -0.36 -12.09
N LEU A 37 1.64 0.31 -12.58
CA LEU A 37 1.22 0.27 -13.97
C LEU A 37 1.75 1.45 -14.80
N ASP A 38 1.83 2.64 -14.21
CA ASP A 38 2.33 3.87 -14.84
C ASP A 38 3.05 4.76 -13.82
N THR A 39 3.93 5.64 -14.29
CA THR A 39 4.73 6.55 -13.46
C THR A 39 4.73 7.95 -14.06
N ARG A 40 4.32 8.95 -13.28
CA ARG A 40 4.26 10.36 -13.69
C ARG A 40 4.78 11.27 -12.59
N ARG A 41 6.02 11.75 -12.73
CA ARG A 41 6.70 12.54 -11.68
C ARG A 41 6.65 11.79 -10.35
N GLN A 42 6.04 12.36 -9.31
CA GLN A 42 5.86 11.72 -8.00
C GLN A 42 4.72 10.68 -7.95
N TRP A 43 3.89 10.60 -8.99
CA TRP A 43 2.70 9.75 -8.99
C TRP A 43 2.99 8.37 -9.55
N ARG A 44 2.37 7.35 -8.97
CA ARG A 44 2.35 5.99 -9.48
C ARG A 44 0.90 5.56 -9.67
N LEU A 45 0.55 5.14 -10.87
CA LEU A 45 -0.70 4.42 -11.09
C LEU A 45 -0.46 3.00 -10.61
N VAL A 46 -1.25 2.57 -9.65
CA VAL A 46 -1.07 1.26 -9.01
C VAL A 46 -2.33 0.42 -9.13
N ARG A 47 -2.15 -0.90 -9.11
CA ARG A 47 -3.23 -1.88 -8.96
C ARG A 47 -3.05 -2.62 -7.64
N ALA A 48 -4.02 -2.49 -6.75
CA ALA A 48 -3.99 -3.15 -5.45
C ALA A 48 -4.01 -4.68 -5.61
N ALA A 49 -3.16 -5.39 -4.86
CA ALA A 49 -3.16 -6.86 -4.91
C ALA A 49 -4.41 -7.47 -4.25
N ALA A 50 -5.04 -6.77 -3.31
CA ALA A 50 -6.15 -7.28 -2.52
C ALA A 50 -7.46 -7.40 -3.31
N ASP A 51 -7.77 -6.41 -4.16
CA ASP A 51 -9.05 -6.30 -4.87
C ASP A 51 -8.91 -5.91 -6.36
N GLY A 52 -7.69 -5.66 -6.83
CA GLY A 52 -7.43 -5.25 -8.21
C GLY A 52 -7.81 -3.80 -8.51
N TYR A 53 -8.18 -2.98 -7.52
CA TYR A 53 -8.58 -1.59 -7.75
C TYR A 53 -7.39 -0.74 -8.21
N GLU A 54 -7.64 0.17 -9.15
CA GLU A 54 -6.61 1.02 -9.74
C GLU A 54 -6.75 2.49 -9.34
N GLY A 55 -5.62 3.16 -9.16
CA GLY A 55 -5.58 4.60 -8.99
C GLY A 55 -4.18 5.13 -8.66
N TRP A 56 -4.09 6.44 -8.44
CA TRP A 56 -2.82 7.15 -8.29
C TRP A 56 -2.43 7.33 -6.83
N ILE A 57 -1.17 7.03 -6.50
CA ILE A 57 -0.56 7.28 -5.18
C ILE A 57 0.72 8.10 -5.32
N ASP A 58 1.12 8.78 -4.24
CA ASP A 58 2.38 9.51 -4.15
C ASP A 58 3.54 8.56 -3.79
N GLU A 59 4.68 8.72 -4.46
CA GLU A 59 5.89 7.90 -4.30
C GLU A 59 6.46 7.85 -2.88
N LYS A 60 6.14 8.84 -2.03
CA LYS A 60 6.58 8.87 -0.63
C LYS A 60 5.80 7.91 0.27
N SER A 61 4.75 7.29 -0.24
CA SER A 61 3.82 6.47 0.55
C SER A 61 4.13 4.97 0.53
N PHE A 62 5.14 4.56 -0.24
CA PHE A 62 5.49 3.15 -0.40
C PHE A 62 7.01 2.94 -0.48
N MET A 63 7.41 1.68 -0.41
CA MET A 63 8.76 1.22 -0.75
C MET A 63 8.68 0.20 -1.89
N ASP A 64 9.73 0.14 -2.71
CA ASP A 64 9.82 -0.87 -3.77
C ASP A 64 9.81 -2.28 -3.18
N LEU A 65 9.08 -3.17 -3.83
CA LEU A 65 8.95 -4.57 -3.44
C LEU A 65 9.52 -5.46 -4.54
N SER A 66 10.36 -6.43 -4.16
CA SER A 66 10.91 -7.35 -5.15
C SER A 66 9.80 -8.25 -5.71
N ALA A 67 9.95 -8.73 -6.94
CA ALA A 67 8.99 -9.67 -7.53
C ALA A 67 8.92 -10.99 -6.73
N ALA A 68 9.99 -11.37 -6.03
CA ALA A 68 10.01 -12.55 -5.17
C ALA A 68 9.17 -12.33 -3.90
N ASP A 69 9.35 -11.19 -3.24
CA ASP A 69 8.60 -10.82 -2.03
C ASP A 69 7.12 -10.61 -2.34
N TYR A 70 6.81 -9.96 -3.46
CA TYR A 70 5.42 -9.78 -3.91
C TYR A 70 4.72 -11.14 -4.07
N ARG A 71 5.37 -12.12 -4.72
CA ARG A 71 4.82 -13.47 -4.88
C ARG A 71 4.67 -14.19 -3.54
N ALA A 72 5.69 -14.13 -2.68
CA ALA A 72 5.63 -14.74 -1.35
C ALA A 72 4.44 -14.20 -0.54
N MET A 73 4.17 -12.89 -0.62
CA MET A 73 3.01 -12.27 0.02
C MET A 73 1.66 -12.70 -0.58
N GLN A 74 1.58 -13.15 -1.82
CA GLN A 74 0.35 -13.70 -2.40
C GLN A 74 0.05 -15.12 -1.91
N GLU A 75 1.09 -15.86 -1.52
CA GLU A 75 1.00 -17.25 -1.06
C GLU A 75 0.84 -17.34 0.48
N GLU A 76 1.24 -16.29 1.20
CA GLU A 76 1.11 -16.18 2.66
C GLU A 76 -0.36 -16.04 3.10
N THR A 77 -0.71 -16.64 4.25
CA THR A 77 -1.97 -16.30 4.93
C THR A 77 -1.83 -14.93 5.59
N PRO A 78 -2.57 -13.90 5.15
CA PRO A 78 -2.36 -12.54 5.62
C PRO A 78 -2.79 -12.37 7.09
N VAL A 79 -1.96 -11.66 7.86
CA VAL A 79 -2.25 -11.25 9.24
C VAL A 79 -2.69 -9.79 9.26
N TYR A 80 -3.82 -9.52 9.92
CA TYR A 80 -4.40 -8.18 9.99
C TYR A 80 -4.50 -7.66 11.41
N VAL A 81 -4.34 -6.35 11.55
CA VAL A 81 -4.63 -5.61 12.77
C VAL A 81 -6.15 -5.56 12.98
N LEU A 82 -6.65 -6.06 14.12
CA LEU A 82 -8.10 -6.15 14.40
C LEU A 82 -8.70 -4.89 15.05
N ASP A 83 -7.87 -4.11 15.74
CA ASP A 83 -8.26 -2.85 16.36
C ASP A 83 -7.10 -1.86 16.29
N THR A 84 -7.38 -0.58 16.53
CA THR A 84 -6.41 0.49 16.48
C THR A 84 -5.26 0.25 17.45
N VAL A 85 -4.06 0.04 16.92
CA VAL A 85 -2.84 -0.13 17.70
C VAL A 85 -2.01 1.15 17.62
N ALA A 86 -1.92 1.87 18.74
CA ALA A 86 -0.96 2.96 18.90
C ALA A 86 0.25 2.45 19.69
N LYS A 87 1.45 2.58 19.13
CA LYS A 87 2.68 2.34 19.88
C LYS A 87 2.98 3.55 20.77
N ARG A 88 3.56 3.33 21.96
CA ARG A 88 4.15 4.41 22.78
C ARG A 88 5.43 4.95 22.12
N GLY A 89 5.60 6.27 22.09
CA GLY A 89 6.79 6.95 21.52
C GLY A 89 6.65 7.28 20.03
N ASN A 90 7.74 7.31 19.27
CA ASN A 90 7.78 7.71 17.85
C ASN A 90 7.30 6.63 16.86
N GLY A 91 6.47 5.68 17.30
CA GLY A 91 5.96 4.62 16.43
C GLY A 91 4.77 5.09 15.60
N GLN A 92 4.61 4.51 14.41
CA GLN A 92 3.41 4.73 13.59
C GLN A 92 2.20 4.04 14.23
N LYS A 93 1.05 4.73 14.23
CA LYS A 93 -0.24 4.17 14.64
C LYS A 93 -0.79 3.32 13.50
N LEU A 94 -1.17 2.08 13.78
CA LEU A 94 -1.86 1.22 12.82
C LEU A 94 -3.37 1.19 13.13
N VAL A 95 -4.17 1.09 12.08
CA VAL A 95 -5.63 1.00 12.19
C VAL A 95 -6.10 -0.42 11.90
N LYS A 96 -7.35 -0.71 12.23
CA LYS A 96 -7.99 -1.96 11.84
C LYS A 96 -7.88 -2.16 10.33
N GLY A 97 -7.48 -3.36 9.91
CA GLY A 97 -7.32 -3.74 8.51
C GLY A 97 -5.90 -3.57 7.96
N CYS A 98 -4.98 -2.88 8.66
CA CYS A 98 -3.56 -2.89 8.25
C CYS A 98 -3.03 -4.33 8.22
N ARG A 99 -2.30 -4.67 7.17
CA ARG A 99 -1.65 -5.98 7.01
C ARG A 99 -0.26 -5.93 7.65
N LEU A 100 0.12 -7.01 8.33
CA LEU A 100 1.48 -7.20 8.84
C LEU A 100 2.20 -8.23 7.95
N PRO A 101 2.98 -7.80 6.96
CA PRO A 101 3.69 -8.73 6.07
C PRO A 101 4.81 -9.46 6.83
N PHE A 102 5.03 -10.73 6.50
CA PHE A 102 6.10 -11.57 7.08
C PHE A 102 6.01 -11.74 8.59
N TYR A 103 4.79 -11.73 9.15
CA TYR A 103 4.58 -11.92 10.57
C TYR A 103 4.23 -13.39 10.83
N THR A 104 5.23 -14.17 11.29
CA THR A 104 5.05 -15.57 11.72
C THR A 104 5.99 -15.91 12.88
#